data_AF-A0A0C2GQV2-F1
#
_entry.id   AF-A0A0C2GQV2-F1
#
_cell.length_a   1.000
_cell.length_b   1.000
_cell.length_c   1.000
_cell.angle_alpha   90.00
_cell.angle_beta   90.00
_cell.angle_gamma   90.00
#
_symmetry.space_group_name_H-M   'P 1'
#
loop_
_entity.id
_entity.type
_entity.pdbx_description
1 polymer ?
#
loop_
_entity_poly.entity_id
_entity_poly.type
_entity_poly.pdbx_seq_one_letter_code
_entity_poly.pdbx_strand_id
1 'polypeptide(L)'
;MHYDDLFSFDPQTNHWEKIKTSGPMPSARRRQCTVVVGSRVFLFGGTMPVKNSSGTPSGLADLADLYVLDYAPSLKHLAAGVVLRNNFHKIYANYIPRDLNRELWAMTTPNAISTPLTQRHDATG
;
A
#
# COMPACT_ATOMS: atom_id res chain seq x y z
N MET A 1 12.60 15.45 -5.65
CA MET A 1 12.90 14.02 -5.81
C MET A 1 11.79 13.21 -5.17
N HIS A 2 11.49 12.02 -5.69
CA HIS A 2 10.47 11.10 -5.20
C HIS A 2 11.13 9.73 -5.06
N TYR A 3 10.81 9.00 -4.00
CA TYR A 3 11.42 7.70 -3.69
C TYR A 3 10.31 6.70 -3.35
N ASP A 4 10.59 5.43 -3.59
CA ASP A 4 9.78 4.26 -3.24
C ASP A 4 10.50 3.30 -2.29
N ASP A 5 11.64 3.74 -1.73
CA ASP A 5 12.40 2.98 -0.75
C ASP A 5 11.75 3.02 0.64
N LEU A 6 11.86 1.91 1.35
CA LEU A 6 11.44 1.77 2.74
C LEU A 6 12.62 1.29 3.59
N PHE A 7 12.83 1.94 4.73
CA PHE A 7 13.89 1.61 5.68
C PHE A 7 13.35 1.51 7.11
N SER A 8 13.92 0.60 7.89
CA SER A 8 13.78 0.57 9.35
C SER A 8 15.04 1.14 9.98
N PHE A 9 14.86 1.90 11.05
CA PHE A 9 15.94 2.32 11.92
C PHE A 9 15.79 1.61 13.26
N ASP A 10 16.85 0.94 13.70
CA ASP A 10 16.93 0.39 15.05
C ASP A 10 17.78 1.34 15.94
N PRO A 11 17.17 2.03 16.92
CA PRO A 11 17.89 2.95 17.79
C PRO A 11 18.82 2.24 18.78
N GLN A 12 18.65 0.95 19.05
CA GLN A 12 19.53 0.21 19.97
C GLN A 12 20.87 -0.14 19.30
N THR A 13 20.81 -0.55 18.04
CA THR A 13 22.00 -0.89 17.25
C THR A 13 22.52 0.28 16.42
N ASN A 14 21.76 1.38 16.33
CA ASN A 14 22.04 2.56 15.51
C ASN A 14 22.27 2.22 14.02
N HIS A 15 21.49 1.27 13.51
CA HIS A 15 21.61 0.78 12.14
C HIS A 15 20.34 1.02 11.34
N TRP A 16 20.53 1.38 10.07
CA TRP A 16 19.47 1.44 9.07
C TRP A 16 19.47 0.16 8.24
N GLU A 17 18.30 -0.43 8.04
CA GLU A 17 18.10 -1.59 7.20
C GLU A 17 17.07 -1.28 6.11
N LYS A 18 17.35 -1.73 4.88
CA LYS A 18 16.38 -1.62 3.78
C LYS A 18 15.34 -2.74 3.90
N ILE A 19 14.07 -2.36 4.07
CA ILE A 19 12.97 -3.31 4.21
C ILE A 19 12.53 -3.80 2.84
N LYS A 20 12.48 -5.11 2.65
CA LYS A 20 11.85 -5.73 1.48
C LYS A 20 10.40 -6.06 1.80
N THR A 21 9.48 -5.36 1.14
CA THR A 21 8.04 -5.60 1.27
C THR A 21 7.56 -6.60 0.23
N SER A 22 6.49 -7.34 0.54
CA SER A 22 5.81 -8.21 -0.43
C SER A 22 4.44 -7.65 -0.82
N GLY A 23 4.03 -7.84 -2.06
CA GLY A 23 2.76 -7.33 -2.59
C GLY A 23 2.93 -6.05 -3.42
N PRO A 24 1.82 -5.39 -3.80
CA PRO A 24 1.85 -4.16 -4.58
C PRO A 24 2.56 -3.05 -3.81
N MET A 25 3.59 -2.47 -4.42
CA MET A 25 4.31 -1.33 -3.86
C MET A 25 3.66 -0.01 -4.30
N PRO A 26 3.72 1.04 -3.47
CA PRO A 26 3.39 2.39 -3.89
C PRO A 26 4.40 2.87 -4.94
N SER A 27 3.92 3.69 -5.87
CA SER A 27 4.79 4.45 -6.77
C SER A 27 5.68 5.43 -5.98
N ALA A 28 6.85 5.76 -6.53
CA ALA A 28 7.72 6.79 -5.96
C ALA A 28 6.97 8.10 -5.78
N ARG A 29 6.91 8.59 -4.53
CA ARG A 29 6.05 9.71 -4.13
C ARG A 29 6.66 10.58 -3.03
N ARG A 30 5.98 11.68 -2.72
CA ARG A 30 6.26 12.57 -1.57
C ARG A 30 4.98 13.21 -1.08
N ARG A 31 5.03 13.87 0.09
CA ARG A 31 3.90 14.58 0.71
C ARG A 31 2.68 13.66 0.97
N GLN A 32 2.91 12.36 1.12
CA GLN A 32 1.90 11.41 1.56
C GLN A 32 1.55 11.61 3.04
N CYS A 33 0.34 11.23 3.43
CA CYS A 33 -0.03 11.10 4.83
C CYS A 33 0.28 9.67 5.31
N THR A 34 0.91 9.53 6.47
CA THR A 34 1.18 8.21 7.07
C THR A 34 0.73 8.14 8.52
N VAL A 35 0.06 7.05 8.90
CA VAL A 35 -0.36 6.78 10.29
C VAL A 35 -0.06 5.34 10.67
N VAL A 36 0.32 5.12 11.93
CA VAL A 36 0.57 3.79 12.49
C VAL A 36 -0.61 3.41 13.38
N VAL A 37 -1.17 2.23 13.16
CA VAL A 37 -2.22 1.65 14.02
C VAL A 37 -1.89 0.18 14.28
N GLY A 38 -1.60 -0.16 15.54
CA GLY A 38 -1.16 -1.50 15.92
C GLY A 38 0.15 -1.89 15.22
N SER A 39 0.16 -3.01 14.50
CA SER A 39 1.31 -3.51 13.72
C SER A 39 1.34 -3.04 12.26
N ARG A 40 0.52 -2.03 11.91
CA ARG A 40 0.29 -1.62 10.53
C ARG A 40 0.59 -0.15 10.31
N VAL A 41 1.23 0.16 9.19
CA VAL A 41 1.42 1.51 8.65
C VAL A 41 0.44 1.71 7.51
N PHE A 42 -0.33 2.79 7.57
CA PHE A 42 -1.24 3.22 6.52
C PHE A 42 -0.60 4.41 5.81
N LEU A 43 -0.52 4.34 4.49
CA LEU A 43 0.00 5.38 3.61
C LEU A 43 -1.13 5.81 2.66
N PHE A 44 -1.48 7.09 2.69
CA PHE A 44 -2.53 7.65 1.85
C PHE A 44 -2.01 8.78 0.98
N GLY A 45 -2.30 8.67 -0.32
CA GLY A 45 -2.11 9.71 -1.32
C GLY A 45 -0.65 10.17 -1.50
N GLY A 46 -0.50 11.49 -1.65
CA GLY A 46 0.77 12.16 -1.97
C GLY A 46 0.85 12.58 -3.44
N THR A 47 2.04 12.97 -3.89
CA THR A 47 2.29 13.40 -5.27
C THR A 47 3.36 12.54 -5.93
N MET A 48 3.18 12.18 -7.20
CA MET A 48 4.19 11.52 -8.02
C MET A 48 4.57 12.34 -9.27
N PRO A 49 5.77 12.17 -9.83
CA PRO A 49 6.17 12.90 -11.03
C PRO A 49 5.47 12.33 -12.26
N VAL A 50 4.87 13.20 -13.08
CA VAL A 50 4.33 12.83 -14.39
C VAL A 50 5.47 12.88 -15.40
N LYS A 51 5.70 11.76 -16.10
CA LYS A 51 6.67 11.68 -17.19
C LYS A 51 5.93 11.90 -18.51
N ASN A 52 6.35 12.89 -19.30
CA ASN A 52 5.90 13.01 -20.68
C ASN A 52 6.57 11.93 -21.55
N SER A 53 6.05 11.71 -22.77
CA SER A 53 6.64 10.78 -23.76
C SER A 53 8.12 11.06 -24.07
N SER A 54 8.61 12.26 -23.77
CA SER A 54 10.00 12.71 -23.88
C SER A 54 10.87 12.39 -22.64
N GLY A 55 10.33 11.73 -21.62
CA GLY A 55 11.04 11.41 -20.36
C GLY A 55 11.26 12.60 -19.42
N THR A 56 10.86 13.81 -19.81
CA THR A 56 10.96 15.00 -18.99
C THR A 56 9.81 15.07 -17.97
N PRO A 57 10.08 15.46 -16.70
CA PRO A 57 9.03 15.65 -15.71
C PRO A 57 8.19 16.89 -16.10
N SER A 58 6.93 16.68 -16.44
CA SER A 58 6.02 17.73 -16.91
C SER A 58 5.11 18.31 -15.84
N GLY A 59 5.08 17.66 -14.67
CA GLY A 59 4.24 18.07 -13.56
C GLY A 59 4.21 17.03 -12.45
N LEU A 60 3.29 17.25 -11.51
CA LEU A 60 2.99 16.33 -10.42
C LEU A 60 1.54 15.84 -10.59
N ALA A 61 1.32 14.55 -10.34
CA ALA A 61 -0.02 13.98 -10.22
C ALA A 61 -0.33 13.75 -8.73
N ASP A 62 -1.50 14.20 -8.31
CA ASP A 62 -2.03 13.91 -6.98
C ASP A 62 -2.58 12.49 -6.92
N LEU A 63 -2.33 11.82 -5.80
CA LEU A 63 -2.72 10.44 -5.55
C LEU A 63 -3.79 10.38 -4.46
N ALA A 64 -4.73 9.46 -4.62
CA ALA A 64 -5.81 9.17 -3.66
C ALA A 64 -5.87 7.67 -3.31
N ASP A 65 -4.77 6.96 -3.50
CA ASP A 65 -4.61 5.55 -3.18
C ASP A 65 -4.26 5.32 -1.70
N LEU A 66 -4.58 4.11 -1.20
CA LEU A 66 -4.29 3.68 0.16
C LEU A 66 -3.44 2.41 0.13
N TYR A 67 -2.28 2.46 0.77
CA TYR A 67 -1.41 1.31 1.01
C TYR A 67 -1.38 0.99 2.50
N VAL A 68 -1.35 -0.31 2.81
CA VAL A 68 -1.20 -0.80 4.18
C VAL A 68 -0.01 -1.74 4.24
N LEU A 69 0.95 -1.42 5.09
CA LEU A 69 2.10 -2.26 5.40
C LEU A 69 1.90 -2.89 6.77
N ASP A 70 1.79 -4.22 6.82
CA ASP A 70 1.91 -4.98 8.07
C ASP A 70 3.39 -5.30 8.30
N TYR A 71 4.03 -4.60 9.24
CA TYR A 71 5.47 -4.73 9.50
C TYR A 71 5.79 -5.77 10.58
N ALA A 72 4.77 -6.32 11.25
CA ALA A 72 4.90 -7.43 12.20
C ALA A 72 3.77 -8.45 11.97
N PRO A 73 3.75 -9.13 10.82
CA PRO A 73 2.69 -10.06 10.48
C PRO A 73 2.70 -11.28 11.41
N SER A 74 1.53 -11.61 11.97
CA SER A 74 1.34 -12.84 12.73
C SER A 74 1.42 -14.08 11.81
N LEU A 75 1.65 -15.27 12.40
CA LEU A 75 1.60 -16.54 11.66
C LEU A 75 0.28 -16.69 10.88
N LYS A 76 -0.83 -16.20 11.45
CA LYS A 76 -2.14 -16.19 10.81
C LYS A 76 -2.14 -15.33 9.54
N HIS A 77 -1.59 -14.12 9.59
CA HIS A 77 -1.48 -13.24 8.42
C HIS A 77 -0.60 -13.86 7.33
N LEU A 78 0.52 -14.50 7.72
CA LEU A 78 1.41 -15.18 6.79
C LEU A 78 0.72 -16.37 6.11
N ALA A 79 0.04 -17.22 6.90
CA ALA A 79 -0.72 -18.35 6.39
C ALA A 79 -1.85 -17.90 5.45
N ALA A 80 -2.61 -16.87 5.83
CA ALA A 80 -3.63 -16.27 4.99
C ALA A 80 -3.05 -15.77 3.67
N GLY A 81 -1.88 -15.12 3.70
CA GLY A 81 -1.17 -14.68 2.50
C GLY A 81 -0.83 -15.84 1.54
N VAL A 82 -0.39 -16.98 2.06
CA VAL A 82 -0.13 -18.19 1.25
C VAL A 82 -1.41 -18.74 0.63
N VAL A 83 -2.50 -18.78 1.39
CA VAL A 83 -3.83 -19.23 0.91
C VAL A 83 -4.35 -18.34 -0.23
N LEU A 84 -4.17 -17.02 -0.10
CA LEU A 84 -4.58 -16.06 -1.13
C LEU A 84 -3.72 -16.17 -2.39
N ARG A 85 -2.39 -16.22 -2.25
CA ARG A 85 -1.45 -16.33 -3.38
C ARG A 85 -1.67 -17.57 -4.24
N ASN A 86 -2.04 -18.69 -3.62
CA ASN A 86 -2.29 -19.95 -4.32
C ASN A 86 -3.78 -20.14 -4.71
N ASN A 87 -4.63 -19.12 -4.54
CA ASN A 87 -6.07 -19.19 -4.80
C ASN A 87 -6.81 -20.32 -4.05
N PHE A 88 -6.25 -20.82 -2.94
CA PHE A 88 -6.85 -21.90 -2.17
C PHE A 88 -8.20 -21.53 -1.56
N HIS A 89 -8.42 -20.23 -1.27
CA HIS A 89 -9.73 -19.73 -0.83
C HIS A 89 -10.86 -19.95 -1.85
N LYS A 90 -10.53 -20.02 -3.15
CA LYS A 90 -11.50 -20.34 -4.22
C LYS A 90 -11.62 -21.84 -4.44
N ILE A 91 -10.49 -22.54 -4.48
CA ILE A 91 -10.43 -23.98 -4.77
C ILE A 91 -11.10 -24.79 -3.65
N TYR A 92 -10.83 -24.42 -2.40
CA TYR A 92 -11.32 -25.11 -1.20
C TYR A 92 -12.39 -24.30 -0.46
N ALA A 93 -13.14 -23.44 -1.17
CA ALA A 93 -14.15 -22.57 -0.59
C ALA A 93 -15.17 -23.31 0.29
N ASN A 94 -15.49 -24.58 -0.04
CA ASN A 94 -16.42 -25.42 0.70
C ASN A 94 -15.82 -26.07 1.96
N TYR A 95 -14.48 -26.13 2.06
CA TYR A 95 -13.76 -26.76 3.17
C TYR A 95 -13.21 -25.75 4.18
N ILE A 96 -13.09 -24.48 3.78
CA ILE A 96 -12.62 -23.41 4.65
C ILE A 96 -13.79 -22.92 5.52
N PRO A 97 -13.64 -22.89 6.85
CA PRO A 97 -14.64 -22.31 7.75
C PRO A 97 -15.06 -20.90 7.33
N ARG A 98 -16.35 -20.57 7.47
CA ARG A 98 -16.93 -19.31 7.00
C ARG A 98 -16.20 -18.07 7.53
N ASP A 99 -15.75 -18.10 8.77
CA ASP A 99 -15.08 -16.96 9.41
C ASP A 99 -13.71 -16.68 8.79
N LEU A 100 -12.95 -17.74 8.49
CA LEU A 100 -11.68 -17.63 7.79
C LEU A 100 -11.89 -17.14 6.35
N ASN A 101 -12.92 -17.64 5.68
CA ASN A 101 -13.24 -17.18 4.32
C ASN A 101 -13.64 -15.70 4.30
N ARG A 102 -14.40 -15.23 5.30
CA ARG A 102 -14.76 -13.82 5.46
C ARG A 102 -13.53 -12.93 5.67
N GLU A 103 -12.58 -13.38 6.49
CA GLU A 103 -11.34 -12.66 6.75
C GLU A 103 -10.45 -12.58 5.50
N LEU A 104 -10.29 -13.70 4.79
CA LEU A 104 -9.56 -13.75 3.52
C LEU A 104 -10.21 -12.84 2.48
N TRP A 105 -11.54 -12.83 2.40
CA TRP A 105 -12.28 -11.92 1.53
C TRP A 105 -12.02 -10.46 1.88
N ALA A 106 -12.09 -10.10 3.17
CA ALA A 106 -11.79 -8.74 3.63
C ALA A 106 -10.36 -8.31 3.28
N MET A 107 -9.38 -9.22 3.33
CA MET A 107 -7.99 -8.95 2.90
C MET A 107 -7.84 -8.70 1.40
N THR A 108 -8.76 -9.19 0.58
CA THR A 108 -8.75 -9.03 -0.89
C THR A 108 -9.70 -7.95 -1.41
N THR A 109 -10.52 -7.37 -0.53
CA THR A 109 -11.53 -6.39 -0.92
C THR A 109 -10.82 -5.11 -1.38
N PRO A 110 -11.08 -4.61 -2.59
CA PRO A 110 -10.46 -3.37 -3.06
C PRO A 110 -10.84 -2.20 -2.17
N ASN A 111 -9.86 -1.46 -1.66
CA ASN A 111 -10.06 -0.19 -0.96
C ASN A 111 -10.26 0.96 -1.97
N ALA A 112 -11.22 0.80 -2.90
CA ALA A 112 -11.57 1.84 -3.86
C ALA A 112 -12.51 2.85 -3.19
N ILE A 113 -11.97 3.97 -2.72
CA ILE A 113 -12.78 5.14 -2.39
C ILE A 113 -13.20 5.76 -3.73
N SER A 114 -14.50 5.88 -3.96
CA SER A 114 -15.08 6.38 -5.20
C SER A 114 -14.60 7.80 -5.51
N THR A 115 -14.09 7.96 -6.73
CA THR A 115 -13.86 9.19 -7.52
C THR A 115 -12.72 10.14 -7.12
N PRO A 116 -11.79 10.47 -8.03
CA PRO A 116 -10.92 11.63 -7.87
C PRO A 116 -11.75 12.91 -8.08
N LEU A 117 -11.73 13.81 -7.09
CA LEU A 117 -12.20 15.19 -7.28
C LEU A 117 -11.32 15.81 -8.37
N THR A 118 -11.91 15.92 -9.56
CA THR A 118 -11.27 16.44 -10.75
C THR A 118 -10.91 17.91 -10.51
N GLN A 119 -9.64 18.25 -10.70
CA GLN A 119 -9.12 19.59 -10.97
C GLN A 119 -9.59 20.71 -10.02
N ARG A 120 -8.76 21.04 -9.01
CA ARG A 120 -8.71 22.45 -8.55
C ARG A 120 -7.97 23.25 -9.62
N HIS A 121 -8.71 24.01 -10.41
CA HIS A 121 -8.13 25.14 -11.16
C HIS A 121 -7.73 26.18 -10.11
N ASP A 122 -6.44 26.42 -9.97
CA ASP A 122 -5.94 27.62 -9.33
C ASP A 122 -6.31 28.80 -10.22
N ALA A 123 -7.43 29.45 -9.91
CA ALA A 123 -7.75 30.76 -10.44
C ALA A 123 -6.88 31.79 -9.70
N THR A 124 -5.98 32.40 -10.45
CA THR A 124 -5.22 33.60 -10.08
C THR A 124 -6.16 34.72 -9.63
N GLY A 125 -5.86 35.32 -8.48
CA GLY A 125 -6.36 36.61 -8.01
C GLY A 125 -5.20 37.44 -7.47
#